data_AF-A0A1W4WYH1-F1
#
_entry.id   AF-A0A1W4WYH1-F1
#
_cell.length_a   1.000
_cell.length_b   1.000
_cell.length_c   1.000
_cell.angle_alpha   90.00
_cell.angle_beta   90.00
_cell.angle_gamma   90.00
#
_symmetry.space_group_name_H-M   'P 1'
#
loop_
_entity.id
_entity.type
_entity.pdbx_description
1 polymer ?
#
loop_
_entity_poly.entity_id
_entity_poly.type
_entity_poly.pdbx_seq_one_letter_code
_entity_poly.pdbx_strand_id
1 'polypeptide(L)'
;MTLDFITELLDCYSHQAHCSPHITRKQYSRPILLQHFPLYRQSDINCTEPDEAPYPEKIEKYKEKWDCLGKNATEQLIRQIKPRLAVSGHSHHGCTRSLPSNNGIEITLPSFNWRNKINPSYGLFVATPDEYVFYKCLMPVETTVFAIYIIGFLFLPLWFYYLHSKQFRKRINGCVCKYFPSR
;
A
#
# COMPACT_ATOMS: atom_id res chain seq x y z
N MET A 1 -25.81 0.18 -9.55
CA MET A 1 -25.66 1.41 -8.76
C MET A 1 -24.98 2.43 -9.66
N THR A 2 -25.64 3.54 -9.99
CA THR A 2 -25.10 4.56 -10.88
C THR A 2 -24.39 5.66 -10.08
N LEU A 3 -23.46 6.37 -10.73
CA LEU A 3 -22.74 7.48 -10.10
C LEU A 3 -23.67 8.62 -9.69
N ASP A 4 -24.72 8.87 -10.47
CA ASP A 4 -25.71 9.90 -10.18
C ASP A 4 -26.50 9.62 -8.89
N PHE A 5 -26.87 8.35 -8.64
CA PHE A 5 -27.52 7.94 -7.40
C PHE A 5 -26.61 8.16 -6.18
N ILE A 6 -25.31 7.84 -6.30
CA ILE A 6 -24.34 8.08 -5.23
C ILE A 6 -24.21 9.58 -4.97
N THR A 7 -24.19 10.40 -6.03
CA THR A 7 -24.11 11.86 -5.93
C THR A 7 -25.31 12.41 -5.17
N GLU A 8 -26.53 12.01 -5.54
CA GLU A 8 -27.77 12.41 -4.87
C GLU A 8 -27.75 12.04 -3.38
N LEU A 9 -27.29 10.81 -3.07
CA LEU A 9 -27.15 10.34 -1.69
C LEU A 9 -26.16 11.19 -0.88
N LEU A 10 -25.00 11.51 -1.46
CA LEU A 10 -23.97 12.33 -0.80
C LEU A 10 -24.42 13.76 -0.58
N ASP A 11 -25.10 14.37 -1.55
CA ASP A 11 -25.63 15.73 -1.44
C ASP A 11 -26.75 15.80 -0.38
N CYS A 12 -27.61 14.76 -0.30
CA CYS A 12 -28.61 14.60 0.75
C CYS A 12 -27.97 14.57 2.15
N TYR A 13 -26.92 13.76 2.35
CA TYR A 13 -26.23 13.70 3.63
C TYR A 13 -25.50 15.01 3.99
N SER A 14 -24.98 15.73 3.00
CA SER A 14 -24.27 17.01 3.19
C SER A 14 -25.18 18.17 3.61
N HIS A 15 -26.33 18.34 2.96
CA HIS A 15 -27.13 19.58 3.07
C HIS A 15 -28.41 19.47 3.92
N GLN A 16 -28.71 18.31 4.52
CA GLN A 16 -29.79 18.10 5.50
C GLN A 16 -31.25 18.43 5.06
N ALA A 17 -31.49 19.06 3.90
CA ALA A 17 -32.79 19.62 3.54
C ALA A 17 -33.63 18.82 2.51
N HIS A 18 -33.04 17.87 1.77
CA HIS A 18 -33.72 17.19 0.64
C HIS A 18 -33.44 15.68 0.53
N CYS A 19 -33.48 14.96 1.65
CA CYS A 19 -33.36 13.50 1.61
C CYS A 19 -34.72 12.83 1.36
N SER A 20 -34.76 11.88 0.43
CA SER A 20 -35.91 10.98 0.27
C SER A 20 -36.25 10.31 1.62
N PRO A 21 -37.54 10.15 1.98
CA PRO A 21 -37.96 9.58 3.27
C PRO A 21 -37.45 8.14 3.50
N HIS A 22 -36.97 7.47 2.45
CA HIS A 22 -36.40 6.12 2.53
C HIS A 22 -34.91 6.10 2.97
N ILE A 23 -34.23 7.24 3.10
CA ILE A 23 -32.81 7.32 3.46
C ILE A 23 -32.66 7.59 4.96
N THR A 24 -32.09 6.63 5.69
CA THR A 24 -31.79 6.80 7.12
C THR A 24 -30.58 7.71 7.30
N ARG A 25 -30.74 8.79 8.07
CA ARG A 25 -29.67 9.75 8.37
C ARG A 25 -28.49 9.08 9.07
N LYS A 26 -27.31 9.17 8.47
CA LYS A 26 -26.01 8.92 9.10
C LYS A 26 -25.18 10.20 9.06
N GLN A 27 -24.19 10.32 9.95
CA GLN A 27 -23.22 11.42 9.89
C GLN A 27 -22.56 11.43 8.51
N TYR A 28 -22.55 12.59 7.85
CA TYR A 28 -21.89 12.75 6.57
C TYR A 28 -20.38 12.71 6.76
N SER A 29 -19.72 11.85 5.98
CA SER A 29 -18.27 11.79 5.82
C SER A 29 -17.96 12.08 4.37
N ARG A 30 -17.05 13.02 4.10
CA ARG A 30 -16.57 13.21 2.72
C ARG A 30 -15.95 11.89 2.20
N PRO A 31 -16.29 11.44 0.99
CA PRO A 31 -15.87 10.13 0.50
C PRO A 31 -14.36 10.01 0.31
N ILE A 32 -13.89 8.77 0.29
CA ILE A 32 -12.54 8.39 -0.11
C ILE A 32 -12.67 7.54 -1.37
N LEU A 33 -12.01 7.98 -2.43
CA LEU A 33 -12.06 7.31 -3.73
C LEU A 33 -10.98 6.23 -3.77
N LEU A 34 -11.37 4.97 -3.84
CA LEU A 34 -10.45 3.84 -4.03
C LEU A 34 -10.65 3.29 -5.44
N GLN A 35 -9.58 3.24 -6.22
CA GLN A 35 -9.61 2.72 -7.59
C GLN A 35 -8.24 2.15 -8.00
N HIS A 36 -8.19 1.37 -9.08
CA HIS A 36 -6.91 0.85 -9.57
C HIS A 36 -6.12 1.90 -10.36
N PHE A 37 -6.75 2.55 -11.34
CA PHE A 37 -6.11 3.55 -12.19
C PHE A 37 -6.04 4.92 -11.49
N PRO A 38 -4.94 5.67 -11.64
CA PRO A 38 -4.86 7.04 -11.15
C PRO A 38 -5.84 7.96 -11.88
N LEU A 39 -6.18 9.07 -11.24
CA LEU A 39 -6.86 10.18 -11.88
C LEU A 39 -6.01 10.73 -13.03
N TYR A 40 -6.67 11.45 -13.92
CA TYR A 40 -6.03 12.02 -15.10
C TYR A 40 -4.78 12.83 -14.74
N ARG A 41 -3.66 12.46 -15.34
CA ARG A 41 -2.39 13.19 -15.27
C ARG A 41 -1.60 12.99 -16.55
N GLN A 42 -0.76 13.97 -16.89
CA GLN A 42 0.03 13.93 -18.13
C GLN A 42 1.18 12.93 -18.04
N SER A 43 1.82 12.83 -16.88
CA SER A 43 2.92 11.90 -16.58
C SER A 43 3.19 11.91 -15.08
N ASP A 44 4.20 11.15 -14.65
CA ASP A 44 4.67 11.11 -13.27
C ASP A 44 5.76 12.14 -12.95
N ILE A 45 6.04 13.09 -13.88
CA ILE A 45 7.15 14.05 -13.76
C ILE A 45 7.18 14.86 -12.47
N ASN A 46 6.02 15.10 -11.87
CA ASN A 46 5.87 15.87 -10.63
C ASN A 46 5.85 15.01 -9.36
N CYS A 47 5.91 13.68 -9.48
CA CYS A 47 6.01 12.81 -8.31
C CYS A 47 7.37 13.04 -7.64
N THR A 48 7.44 12.98 -6.31
CA THR A 48 8.69 13.17 -5.56
C THR A 48 8.68 12.24 -4.35
N GLU A 49 8.89 10.94 -4.59
CA GLU A 49 8.81 9.92 -3.55
C GLU A 49 9.97 8.93 -3.63
N PRO A 50 10.39 8.30 -2.51
CA PRO A 50 11.48 7.32 -2.52
C PRO A 50 11.20 6.13 -3.45
N ASP A 51 9.93 5.78 -3.61
CA ASP A 51 9.40 4.68 -4.41
C ASP A 51 8.81 5.15 -5.75
N GLU A 52 9.20 6.33 -6.25
CA GLU A 52 8.70 6.87 -7.52
C GLU A 52 9.19 6.10 -8.76
N ALA A 53 8.70 6.52 -9.93
CA ALA A 53 9.16 6.03 -11.23
C ALA A 53 10.57 6.56 -11.54
N PRO A 54 11.46 5.75 -12.12
CA PRO A 54 12.75 6.25 -12.57
C PRO A 54 12.55 7.31 -13.65
N TYR A 55 13.49 8.25 -13.75
CA TYR A 55 13.34 9.44 -14.61
C TYR A 55 12.88 9.15 -16.06
N PRO A 56 13.41 8.12 -16.77
CA PRO A 56 12.98 7.82 -18.13
C PRO A 56 11.49 7.46 -18.24
N GLU A 57 10.95 6.70 -17.28
CA GLU A 57 9.53 6.31 -17.24
C GLU A 57 8.66 7.47 -16.75
N LYS A 58 9.19 8.25 -15.81
CA LYS A 58 8.51 9.37 -15.16
C LYS A 58 8.12 10.50 -16.13
N ILE A 59 8.91 10.70 -17.19
CA ILE A 59 8.63 11.69 -18.25
C ILE A 59 7.66 11.18 -19.33
N GLU A 60 7.38 9.87 -19.37
CA GLU A 60 6.50 9.31 -20.39
C GLU A 60 5.07 9.83 -20.24
N LYS A 61 4.47 10.18 -21.38
CA LYS A 61 3.12 10.69 -21.40
C LYS A 61 2.13 9.57 -21.21
N TYR A 62 1.25 9.73 -20.22
CA TYR A 62 0.18 8.79 -19.96
C TYR A 62 -0.88 8.81 -21.07
N LYS A 63 -1.33 7.63 -21.44
CA LYS A 63 -2.48 7.42 -22.31
C LYS A 63 -3.75 7.32 -21.48
N GLU A 64 -4.71 8.19 -21.77
CA GLU A 64 -6.04 8.14 -21.14
C GLU A 64 -6.72 6.79 -21.37
N LYS A 65 -7.44 6.30 -20.35
CA LYS A 65 -8.14 5.00 -20.32
C LYS A 65 -7.19 3.80 -20.38
N TRP A 66 -5.88 4.03 -20.26
CA TRP A 66 -4.87 2.98 -20.18
C TRP A 66 -3.99 3.23 -18.95
N ASP A 67 -3.17 4.27 -18.94
CA ASP A 67 -2.27 4.56 -17.81
C ASP A 67 -2.96 5.34 -16.69
N CYS A 68 -4.03 6.07 -17.03
CA CYS A 68 -4.85 6.83 -16.08
C CYS A 68 -6.30 6.95 -16.58
N LEU A 69 -7.18 7.42 -15.69
CA LEU A 69 -8.53 7.80 -16.10
C LEU A 69 -8.52 8.91 -17.15
N GLY A 70 -9.54 8.90 -18.00
CA GLY A 70 -9.76 10.01 -18.92
C GLY A 70 -10.05 11.32 -18.19
N LYS A 71 -9.71 12.45 -18.82
CA LYS A 71 -9.88 13.78 -18.23
C LYS A 71 -11.33 14.05 -17.83
N ASN A 72 -12.29 13.72 -18.71
CA ASN A 72 -13.72 13.91 -18.45
C ASN A 72 -14.21 13.04 -17.26
N ALA A 73 -13.77 11.79 -17.18
CA ALA A 73 -14.13 10.90 -16.07
C ALA A 73 -13.55 11.39 -14.74
N THR A 74 -12.31 11.88 -14.76
CA THR A 74 -11.67 12.50 -13.60
C THR A 74 -12.44 13.73 -13.14
N GLU A 75 -12.78 14.64 -14.05
CA GLU A 75 -13.56 15.85 -13.73
C GLU A 75 -14.94 15.49 -13.18
N GLN A 76 -15.63 14.50 -13.76
CA GLN A 76 -16.91 14.02 -13.26
C GLN A 76 -16.79 13.48 -11.83
N LEU A 77 -15.82 12.60 -11.57
CA LEU A 77 -15.58 12.04 -10.23
C LEU A 77 -15.28 13.14 -9.21
N ILE A 78 -14.41 14.08 -9.54
CA ILE A 78 -14.05 15.16 -8.63
C ILE A 78 -15.25 16.08 -8.33
N ARG A 79 -16.07 16.39 -9.34
CA ARG A 79 -17.26 17.25 -9.16
C ARG A 79 -18.38 16.56 -8.40
N GLN A 80 -18.66 15.29 -8.69
CA GLN A 80 -19.79 14.54 -8.14
C GLN A 80 -19.47 13.95 -6.76
N ILE A 81 -18.33 13.27 -6.62
CA ILE A 81 -17.95 12.58 -5.36
C ILE A 81 -17.29 13.52 -4.36
N LYS A 82 -16.59 14.57 -4.83
CA LYS A 82 -15.88 15.56 -4.00
C LYS A 82 -14.97 14.89 -2.95
N PRO A 83 -14.16 13.87 -3.32
CA PRO A 83 -13.44 13.05 -2.34
C PRO A 83 -12.44 13.89 -1.54
N ARG A 84 -12.17 13.50 -0.30
CA ARG A 84 -11.11 14.09 0.55
C ARG A 84 -9.75 13.40 0.38
N LEU A 85 -9.75 12.20 -0.19
CA LEU A 85 -8.59 11.38 -0.52
C LEU A 85 -8.94 10.51 -1.74
N ALA A 86 -8.01 10.38 -2.68
CA ALA A 86 -8.06 9.35 -3.71
C ALA A 86 -6.85 8.42 -3.55
N VAL A 87 -7.06 7.11 -3.58
CA VAL A 87 -5.99 6.12 -3.56
C VAL A 87 -6.06 5.29 -4.82
N SER A 88 -4.94 5.19 -5.51
CA SER A 88 -4.76 4.50 -6.78
C SER A 88 -3.52 3.61 -6.78
N GLY A 89 -3.29 2.90 -7.88
CA GLY A 89 -2.09 2.11 -8.14
C GLY A 89 -1.76 2.14 -9.62
N HIS A 90 -1.74 0.96 -10.25
CA HIS A 90 -1.52 0.76 -11.69
C HIS A 90 -0.08 0.99 -12.19
N SER A 91 0.52 2.16 -11.95
CA SER A 91 1.87 2.47 -12.48
C SER A 91 2.99 1.66 -11.83
N HIS A 92 2.71 0.91 -10.76
CA HIS A 92 3.69 0.22 -9.92
C HIS A 92 4.68 1.16 -9.21
N HIS A 93 4.51 2.47 -9.33
CA HIS A 93 5.36 3.49 -8.71
C HIS A 93 4.56 4.39 -7.77
N GLY A 94 5.23 4.85 -6.71
CA GLY A 94 4.68 5.82 -5.77
C GLY A 94 4.48 7.18 -6.43
N CYS A 95 3.30 7.76 -6.25
CA CYS A 95 3.11 9.19 -6.48
C CYS A 95 2.11 9.78 -5.51
N THR A 96 2.46 10.87 -4.83
CA THR A 96 1.54 11.66 -4.02
C THR A 96 1.38 13.05 -4.61
N ARG A 97 0.14 13.50 -4.80
CA ARG A 97 -0.16 14.82 -5.39
C ARG A 97 -1.47 15.41 -4.85
N SER A 98 -1.68 16.70 -5.04
CA SER A 98 -2.99 17.32 -4.78
C SER A 98 -4.05 16.83 -5.77
N LEU A 99 -5.28 16.66 -5.28
CA LEU A 99 -6.45 16.44 -6.15
C LEU A 99 -6.66 17.65 -7.08
N PRO A 100 -7.27 17.46 -8.27
CA PRO A 100 -7.60 18.58 -9.17
C PRO A 100 -8.47 19.67 -8.55
N SER A 101 -9.27 19.35 -7.51
CA SER A 101 -10.09 20.32 -6.77
C SER A 101 -9.31 21.10 -5.70
N ASN A 102 -8.03 20.79 -5.47
CA ASN A 102 -7.20 21.27 -4.35
C ASN A 102 -7.75 20.95 -2.95
N ASN A 103 -8.80 20.13 -2.84
CA ASN A 103 -9.49 19.82 -1.59
C ASN A 103 -9.23 18.38 -1.11
N GLY A 104 -7.96 17.96 -1.15
CA GLY A 104 -7.47 16.65 -0.73
C GLY A 104 -6.26 16.22 -1.56
N ILE A 105 -5.81 14.99 -1.33
CA ILE A 105 -4.65 14.41 -2.03
C ILE A 105 -5.04 13.14 -2.79
N GLU A 106 -4.30 12.85 -3.85
CA GLU A 106 -4.26 11.57 -4.52
C GLU A 106 -2.94 10.87 -4.17
N ILE A 107 -3.03 9.60 -3.78
CA ILE A 107 -1.91 8.74 -3.47
C ILE A 107 -1.97 7.54 -4.41
N THR A 108 -0.99 7.42 -5.29
CA THR A 108 -0.73 6.22 -6.08
C THR A 108 0.27 5.34 -5.32
N LEU A 109 -0.15 4.15 -4.94
CA LEU A 109 0.72 3.16 -4.29
C LEU A 109 1.54 2.39 -5.32
N PRO A 110 2.82 2.09 -5.04
CA PRO A 110 3.60 1.23 -5.91
C PRO A 110 3.16 -0.23 -5.80
N SER A 111 3.80 -1.10 -6.58
CA SER A 111 3.68 -2.53 -6.37
C SER A 111 4.33 -2.95 -5.04
N PHE A 112 3.67 -3.85 -4.31
CA PHE A 112 4.17 -4.40 -3.05
C PHE A 112 5.18 -5.55 -3.22
N ASN A 113 5.55 -5.92 -4.46
CA ASN A 113 6.40 -7.06 -4.76
C ASN A 113 7.66 -6.67 -5.53
N TRP A 114 8.75 -7.40 -5.27
CA TRP A 114 10.05 -7.18 -5.90
C TRP A 114 10.08 -7.50 -7.39
N ARG A 115 9.16 -8.35 -7.87
CA ARG A 115 9.03 -8.66 -9.31
C ARG A 115 8.81 -7.42 -10.16
N ASN A 116 8.06 -6.45 -9.63
CA ASN A 116 7.70 -5.24 -10.36
C ASN A 116 8.53 -4.02 -9.93
N LYS A 117 9.22 -4.07 -8.78
CA LYS A 117 9.94 -2.91 -8.24
C LYS A 117 11.02 -3.30 -7.24
N ILE A 118 12.21 -2.74 -7.37
CA ILE A 118 13.36 -3.00 -6.48
C ILE A 118 13.11 -2.50 -5.04
N ASN A 119 12.36 -1.42 -4.86
CA ASN A 119 12.04 -0.80 -3.57
C ASN A 119 10.51 -0.72 -3.34
N PRO A 120 9.84 -1.85 -3.08
CA PRO A 120 8.39 -1.87 -2.89
C PRO A 120 7.97 -1.15 -1.61
N SER A 121 6.72 -0.71 -1.57
CA SER A 121 6.11 -0.11 -0.39
C SER A 121 4.64 -0.51 -0.26
N TYR A 122 4.06 -0.31 0.93
CA TYR A 122 2.64 -0.51 1.19
C TYR A 122 2.07 0.63 2.02
N GLY A 123 0.76 0.87 1.90
CA GLY A 123 0.06 1.89 2.65
C GLY A 123 -0.64 1.32 3.88
N LEU A 124 -0.51 2.01 5.01
CA LEU A 124 -1.36 1.85 6.18
C LEU A 124 -2.35 3.01 6.22
N PHE A 125 -3.62 2.68 6.41
CA PHE A 125 -4.70 3.65 6.30
C PHE A 125 -5.67 3.49 7.47
N VAL A 126 -5.94 4.60 8.15
CA VAL A 126 -6.94 4.70 9.22
C VAL A 126 -7.86 5.87 8.89
N ALA A 127 -9.17 5.66 8.95
CA ALA A 127 -10.14 6.72 8.71
C ALA A 127 -11.21 6.78 9.80
N THR A 128 -11.60 8.00 10.11
CA THR A 128 -12.79 8.36 10.89
C THR A 128 -13.77 9.09 9.95
N PRO A 129 -15.00 9.41 10.38
CA PRO A 129 -15.93 10.17 9.54
C PRO A 129 -15.37 11.51 9.05
N ASP A 130 -14.55 12.19 9.86
CA ASP A 130 -14.10 13.55 9.58
C ASP A 130 -12.63 13.61 9.14
N GLU A 131 -11.80 12.67 9.60
CA GLU A 131 -10.36 12.64 9.34
C GLU A 131 -9.87 11.31 8.74
N TYR A 132 -8.64 11.33 8.23
CA TYR A 132 -7.90 10.13 7.88
C TYR A 132 -6.41 10.33 8.13
N VAL A 133 -5.72 9.22 8.38
CA VAL A 133 -4.25 9.15 8.43
C VAL A 133 -3.81 8.09 7.44
N PHE A 134 -2.87 8.46 6.59
CA PHE A 134 -2.22 7.55 5.65
C PHE A 134 -0.73 7.55 5.91
N TYR A 135 -0.15 6.36 6.06
CA TYR A 135 1.28 6.18 6.27
C TYR A 135 1.82 5.21 5.22
N LYS A 136 2.87 5.62 4.50
CA LYS A 136 3.54 4.77 3.52
C LYS A 136 4.73 4.07 4.18
N CYS A 137 4.71 2.75 4.20
CA CYS A 137 5.76 1.90 4.76
C CYS A 137 6.65 1.35 3.64
N LEU A 138 7.94 1.70 3.69
CA LEU A 138 8.94 1.12 2.78
C LEU A 138 9.27 -0.32 3.19
N MET A 139 9.46 -1.18 2.20
CA MET A 139 9.96 -2.54 2.39
C MET A 139 11.48 -2.60 2.13
N PRO A 140 12.18 -3.64 2.62
CA PRO A 140 13.58 -3.86 2.24
C PRO A 140 13.73 -3.88 0.72
N VAL A 141 14.78 -3.25 0.20
CA VAL A 141 15.08 -3.31 -1.23
C VAL A 141 15.47 -4.74 -1.64
N GLU A 142 15.28 -5.08 -2.91
CA GLU A 142 15.49 -6.43 -3.44
C GLU A 142 16.86 -7.02 -3.06
N THR A 143 17.91 -6.21 -3.16
CA THR A 143 19.29 -6.60 -2.81
C THR A 143 19.43 -6.98 -1.33
N THR A 144 18.68 -6.32 -0.44
CA THR A 144 18.65 -6.66 0.99
C THR A 144 17.99 -8.02 1.21
N VAL A 145 16.90 -8.31 0.48
CA VAL A 145 16.23 -9.61 0.56
C VAL A 145 17.13 -10.73 0.05
N PHE A 146 17.82 -10.53 -1.08
CA PHE A 146 18.81 -11.49 -1.56
C PHE A 146 19.95 -11.72 -0.57
N ALA A 147 20.47 -10.65 0.06
CA ALA A 147 21.51 -10.77 1.07
C ALA A 147 21.04 -11.60 2.28
N ILE A 148 19.81 -11.37 2.76
CA ILE A 148 19.22 -12.14 3.86
C ILE A 148 19.10 -13.62 3.47
N TYR A 149 18.69 -13.94 2.25
CA TYR A 149 18.59 -15.33 1.79
C TYR A 149 19.95 -16.02 1.70
N ILE A 150 20.99 -15.33 1.18
CA ILE A 150 22.35 -15.88 1.11
C ILE A 150 22.91 -16.13 2.53
N ILE A 151 22.76 -15.16 3.43
CA ILE A 151 23.18 -15.29 4.83
C ILE A 151 22.41 -16.44 5.50
N GLY A 152 21.09 -16.48 5.35
CA GLY A 152 20.27 -17.56 5.90
C GLY A 152 20.70 -18.94 5.39
N PHE A 153 20.96 -19.07 4.09
CA PHE A 153 21.40 -20.32 3.48
C PHE A 153 22.75 -20.80 4.01
N LEU A 154 23.68 -19.89 4.33
CA LEU A 154 24.99 -20.26 4.89
C LEU A 154 24.93 -20.54 6.40
N PHE A 155 24.23 -19.69 7.16
CA PHE A 155 24.29 -19.74 8.63
C PHE A 155 23.28 -20.72 9.25
N LEU A 156 22.11 -20.94 8.64
CA LEU A 156 21.12 -21.89 9.20
C LEU A 156 21.67 -23.32 9.25
N PRO A 157 22.29 -23.89 8.19
CA PRO A 157 22.87 -25.23 8.26
C PRO A 157 24.02 -25.33 9.27
N LEU A 158 24.88 -24.32 9.35
CA LEU A 158 25.97 -24.26 10.33
C LEU A 158 25.43 -24.24 11.77
N TRP A 159 24.36 -23.48 12.01
CA TRP A 159 23.66 -23.44 13.29
C TRP A 159 23.02 -24.79 13.63
N PHE A 160 22.31 -25.41 12.69
CA PHE A 160 21.73 -26.75 12.87
C PHE A 160 22.81 -27.80 13.14
N TYR A 161 23.91 -27.78 12.40
CA TYR A 161 25.06 -28.65 12.62
C TYR A 161 25.67 -28.44 14.02
N TYR A 162 25.87 -27.19 14.43
CA TYR A 162 26.37 -26.85 15.75
C TYR A 162 25.45 -27.40 16.86
N LEU A 163 24.14 -27.18 16.75
CA LEU A 163 23.15 -27.69 17.71
C LEU A 163 23.15 -29.23 17.76
N HIS A 164 23.19 -29.90 16.61
CA HIS A 164 23.26 -31.36 16.54
C HIS A 164 24.55 -31.89 17.18
N SER A 165 25.71 -31.29 16.87
CA SER A 165 27.00 -31.66 17.48
C SER A 165 27.03 -31.46 19.00
N LYS A 166 26.32 -30.45 19.51
CA LYS A 166 26.20 -30.15 20.94
C LYS A 166 25.28 -31.14 21.64
N GLN A 167 24.15 -31.48 21.03
CA GLN A 167 23.25 -32.53 21.54
C GLN A 167 23.94 -33.90 21.55
N PHE A 168 24.66 -34.25 20.47
CA PHE A 168 25.43 -35.48 20.38
C PHE A 168 26.52 -35.55 21.45
N ARG A 169 27.29 -34.48 21.65
CA ARG A 169 28.28 -34.38 22.75
C ARG A 169 27.64 -34.51 24.13
N LYS A 170 26.49 -33.87 24.37
CA LYS A 170 25.75 -34.04 25.64
C LYS A 170 25.31 -35.50 25.84
N ARG A 171 24.88 -36.19 24.79
CA ARG A 171 24.46 -37.60 24.85
C ARG A 171 25.64 -38.53 25.14
N ILE A 172 26.79 -38.32 24.51
CA ILE A 172 28.03 -39.05 24.81
C ILE A 172 28.48 -38.79 26.26
N ASN A 173 28.56 -37.53 26.67
CA ASN A 173 29.04 -37.16 28.01
C ASN A 173 28.04 -37.57 29.13
N GLY A 174 26.75 -37.70 28.81
CA GLY A 174 25.73 -38.27 29.71
C GLY A 174 25.73 -39.80 29.78
N CYS A 175 26.36 -40.48 28.82
CA CYS A 175 26.58 -41.93 28.81
C CYS A 175 27.91 -42.34 29.47
N VAL A 176 28.56 -41.43 30.22
CA VAL A 176 29.67 -41.81 31.10
C VAL A 176 29.06 -42.53 32.31
N CYS A 177 29.28 -43.85 32.41
CA CYS A 177 28.88 -44.66 33.55
C CYS A 177 29.33 -44.00 34.86
N LYS A 178 28.39 -43.47 35.65
CA LYS A 178 28.64 -43.12 37.04
C LYS A 178 28.93 -44.43 37.77
N TYR A 179 30.20 -44.69 38.06
CA TYR A 179 30.62 -45.77 38.94
C TYR A 179 29.99 -45.51 40.32
N PHE A 180 28.96 -46.26 40.68
CA PHE A 180 28.40 -46.26 42.02
C PHE A 180 29.28 -47.19 42.87
N PRO A 181 29.99 -46.69 43.90
CA PRO A 181 30.71 -47.58 44.81
C PRO A 181 29.69 -48.35 45.65
N SER A 182 29.76 -49.69 45.64
CA SER A 182 28.94 -50.53 46.52
C SER A 182 29.42 -50.34 47.96
N ARG A 183 28.48 -50.02 48.86
CA ARG A 183 28.64 -50.23 50.30
C ARG A 183 28.33 -51.67 50.64
#